data_AF-A0A7X9XCY4-F1
#
_entry.id   AF-A0A7X9XCY4-F1
#
_cell.length_a   1.000
_cell.length_b   1.000
_cell.length_c   1.000
_cell.angle_alpha   90.00
_cell.angle_beta   90.00
_cell.angle_gamma   90.00
#
_symmetry.space_group_name_H-M   'P 1'
#
loop_
_entity.id
_entity.type
_entity.pdbx_description
1 polymer ?
#
loop_
_entity_poly.entity_id
_entity_poly.type
_entity_poly.pdbx_seq_one_letter_code
_entity_poly.pdbx_strand_id
1 'polypeptide(L)'
;MKKFFIILFTLISIQSFAQTSEWRTPDKSLHKAVGYTIGAGSYLTLSIIPNITPEEKLIISIATTTLVATSKELLDMTEEGNKFCQIDLWKTASRGAISAGVLYGIDKVFFQKKRKNRKIRLSVNGYQF
;
A
#
# COMPACT_ATOMS: atom_id res chain seq x y z
N MET A 1 -7.44 17.12 -13.57
CA MET A 1 -7.76 16.23 -12.42
C MET A 1 -8.75 15.10 -12.78
N LYS A 2 -9.92 15.36 -13.38
CA LYS A 2 -10.91 14.31 -13.73
C LYS A 2 -10.37 13.17 -14.62
N LYS A 3 -9.55 13.49 -15.63
CA LYS A 3 -8.97 12.49 -16.55
C LYS A 3 -7.98 11.53 -15.86
N PHE A 4 -7.24 12.00 -14.86
CA PHE A 4 -6.32 11.16 -14.08
C PHE A 4 -7.07 10.11 -13.25
N PHE A 5 -8.19 10.49 -12.64
CA PHE A 5 -9.05 9.56 -11.90
C PHE A 5 -9.68 8.50 -12.80
N ILE A 6 -10.06 8.86 -14.04
CA ILE A 6 -10.63 7.91 -15.00
C ILE A 6 -9.58 6.90 -15.46
N ILE A 7 -8.35 7.35 -15.74
CA ILE A 7 -7.21 6.47 -16.10
C ILE A 7 -6.84 5.56 -14.93
N LEU A 8 -6.80 6.09 -13.71
CA LEU A 8 -6.53 5.31 -12.51
C LEU A 8 -7.63 4.27 -12.24
N PHE A 9 -8.90 4.66 -12.41
CA PHE A 9 -10.06 3.79 -12.23
C PHE A 9 -10.11 2.69 -13.29
N THR A 10 -9.78 3.00 -14.55
CA THR A 10 -9.70 1.98 -15.63
C THR A 10 -8.53 1.02 -15.41
N LEU A 11 -7.36 1.49 -14.99
CA LEU A 11 -6.23 0.63 -14.65
C LEU A 11 -6.54 -0.30 -13.47
N ILE A 12 -7.23 0.20 -12.43
CA ILE A 12 -7.69 -0.61 -11.29
C ILE A 12 -8.75 -1.64 -11.72
N SER A 13 -9.65 -1.27 -12.64
CA SER A 13 -10.71 -2.16 -13.13
C SER A 13 -10.17 -3.28 -14.00
N ILE A 14 -9.20 -2.99 -14.88
CA ILE A 14 -8.52 -4.00 -15.71
C ILE A 14 -7.71 -4.96 -14.85
N GLN A 15 -7.01 -4.43 -13.83
CA GLN A 15 -6.32 -5.25 -12.83
C GLN A 15 -7.30 -6.20 -12.14
N SER A 16 -8.50 -5.73 -11.76
CA SER A 16 -9.52 -6.53 -11.07
C SER A 16 -10.10 -7.65 -11.95
N PHE A 17 -10.32 -7.38 -13.25
CA PHE A 17 -10.87 -8.36 -14.18
C PHE A 17 -9.87 -9.49 -14.49
N ALA A 18 -8.59 -9.16 -14.66
CA ALA A 18 -7.53 -10.14 -14.87
C ALA A 18 -7.30 -11.09 -13.66
N GLN A 19 -7.78 -10.74 -12.45
CA GLN A 19 -7.59 -11.58 -11.25
C GLN A 19 -8.62 -12.70 -11.13
N THR A 20 -9.76 -12.62 -11.82
CA THR A 20 -10.92 -13.52 -11.62
C THR A 20 -10.63 -14.98 -12.01
N SER A 21 -9.62 -15.24 -12.83
CA SER A 21 -9.16 -16.60 -13.15
C SER A 21 -8.23 -17.22 -12.09
N GLU A 22 -7.58 -16.42 -11.24
CA GLU A 22 -6.58 -16.87 -10.27
C GLU A 22 -7.11 -17.09 -8.84
N TRP A 23 -8.33 -16.65 -8.54
CA TRP A 23 -8.97 -16.91 -7.23
C TRP A 23 -9.30 -18.40 -6.99
N ARG A 24 -9.08 -19.26 -8.00
CA ARG A 24 -9.34 -20.71 -7.89
C ARG A 24 -8.20 -21.48 -7.21
N THR A 25 -7.02 -20.89 -7.02
CA THR A 25 -5.93 -21.51 -6.25
C THR A 25 -5.76 -20.77 -4.92
N PRO A 26 -6.03 -21.41 -3.78
CA PRO A 26 -5.95 -20.80 -2.45
C PRO A 26 -4.61 -20.08 -2.18
N ASP A 27 -3.52 -20.67 -2.65
CA ASP A 27 -2.17 -20.14 -2.51
C ASP A 27 -2.00 -18.72 -3.12
N LYS A 28 -2.44 -18.53 -4.37
CA LYS A 28 -2.40 -17.20 -5.04
C LYS A 28 -3.25 -16.15 -4.35
N SER A 29 -4.28 -16.54 -3.61
CA SER A 29 -5.11 -15.62 -2.82
C SER A 29 -4.40 -15.17 -1.54
N LEU A 30 -3.61 -16.07 -0.94
CA LEU A 30 -2.81 -15.79 0.24
C LEU A 30 -1.74 -14.73 -0.05
N HIS A 31 -1.04 -14.84 -1.18
CA HIS A 31 -0.07 -13.82 -1.63
C HIS A 31 -0.67 -12.41 -1.71
N LYS A 32 -1.89 -12.31 -2.22
CA LYS A 32 -2.59 -11.02 -2.33
C LYS A 32 -2.97 -10.49 -0.94
N ALA A 33 -3.49 -11.36 -0.08
CA ALA A 33 -3.86 -11.01 1.29
C ALA A 33 -2.65 -10.54 2.11
N VAL A 34 -1.55 -11.31 2.08
CA VAL A 34 -0.28 -10.96 2.73
C VAL A 34 0.23 -9.61 2.23
N GLY A 35 0.22 -9.39 0.91
CA GLY A 35 0.59 -8.11 0.33
C GLY A 35 -0.21 -6.96 0.91
N TYR A 36 -1.54 -7.03 0.87
CA TYR A 36 -2.41 -5.98 1.44
C TYR A 36 -2.19 -5.75 2.94
N THR A 37 -2.04 -6.82 3.73
CA THR A 37 -1.86 -6.72 5.18
C THR A 37 -0.52 -6.10 5.53
N ILE A 38 0.57 -6.52 4.89
CA ILE A 38 1.91 -5.96 5.17
C ILE A 38 2.00 -4.51 4.70
N GLY A 39 1.48 -4.18 3.52
CA GLY A 39 1.49 -2.81 3.02
C GLY A 39 0.67 -1.85 3.90
N ALA A 40 -0.55 -2.25 4.27
CA ALA A 40 -1.40 -1.45 5.16
C ALA A 40 -0.82 -1.37 6.58
N GLY A 41 -0.41 -2.52 7.14
CA GLY A 41 0.14 -2.63 8.48
C GLY A 41 1.41 -1.81 8.66
N SER A 42 2.32 -1.85 7.69
CA SER A 42 3.55 -1.04 7.70
C SER A 42 3.22 0.45 7.71
N TYR A 43 2.30 0.90 6.84
CA TYR A 43 1.93 2.31 6.73
C TYR A 43 1.27 2.83 8.02
N LEU A 44 0.38 2.04 8.61
CA LEU A 44 -0.28 2.37 9.87
C LEU A 44 0.70 2.39 11.04
N THR A 45 1.63 1.44 11.09
CA THR A 45 2.68 1.41 12.11
C THR A 45 3.56 2.65 12.02
N LEU A 46 3.99 3.04 10.83
CA LEU A 46 4.77 4.26 10.63
C LEU A 46 3.98 5.54 10.95
N SER A 47 2.65 5.46 11.04
CA SER A 47 1.80 6.60 11.40
C SER A 47 1.80 6.93 12.88
N ILE A 48 2.27 6.02 13.74
CA ILE A 48 2.44 6.27 15.18
C ILE A 48 3.82 6.87 15.49
N ILE A 49 4.77 6.78 14.55
CA ILE A 49 6.13 7.29 14.73
C ILE A 49 6.14 8.80 14.45
N PRO A 50 6.62 9.63 15.39
CA PRO A 50 6.71 11.07 15.17
C PRO A 50 7.73 11.39 14.07
N ASN A 51 7.51 12.50 13.38
CA ASN A 51 8.43 13.06 12.37
C ASN A 51 8.60 12.26 11.07
N ILE A 52 7.79 11.24 10.81
CA ILE A 52 7.76 10.58 9.49
C ILE A 52 6.70 11.23 8.60
N THR A 53 7.12 11.71 7.43
CA THR A 53 6.24 12.28 6.41
C THR A 53 5.42 11.19 5.70
N PRO A 54 4.19 11.49 5.22
CA PRO A 54 3.38 10.52 4.49
C PRO A 54 4.08 9.88 3.28
N GLU A 55 4.97 10.62 2.63
CA GLU A 55 5.83 10.16 1.53
C GLU A 55 6.84 9.11 2.00
N GLU A 56 7.54 9.38 3.11
CA GLU A 56 8.46 8.40 3.71
C GLU A 56 7.71 7.15 4.16
N LYS A 57 6.52 7.30 4.77
CA LYS A 57 5.67 6.16 5.13
C LYS A 57 5.35 5.29 3.93
N LEU A 58 5.01 5.90 2.78
CA LEU A 58 4.70 5.19 1.56
C LEU A 58 5.90 4.42 1.03
N ILE A 59 7.05 5.08 0.91
CA ILE A 59 8.29 4.47 0.40
C ILE A 59 8.71 3.30 1.30
N ILE A 60 8.74 3.50 2.62
CA ILE A 60 9.13 2.46 3.57
C ILE A 60 8.13 1.31 3.50
N SER A 61 6.82 1.55 3.43
CA SER A 61 5.82 0.47 3.34
C SER A 61 5.94 -0.35 2.06
N ILE A 62 6.26 0.29 0.93
CA ILE A 62 6.52 -0.40 -0.34
C ILE A 62 7.80 -1.24 -0.23
N ALA A 63 8.86 -0.68 0.36
CA ALA A 63 10.12 -1.39 0.57
C ALA A 63 9.93 -2.60 1.50
N THR A 64 9.24 -2.43 2.64
CA THR A 64 8.91 -3.51 3.57
C THR A 64 8.10 -4.61 2.89
N THR A 65 7.07 -4.26 2.12
CA THR A 65 6.29 -5.28 1.38
C THR A 65 7.17 -6.03 0.38
N THR A 66 8.04 -5.34 -0.35
CA THR A 66 8.93 -5.95 -1.35
C THR A 66 9.94 -6.87 -0.68
N LEU A 67 10.51 -6.48 0.46
CA LEU A 67 11.42 -7.29 1.25
C LEU A 67 10.74 -8.54 1.80
N VAL A 68 9.53 -8.40 2.35
CA VAL A 68 8.74 -9.55 2.85
C VAL A 68 8.38 -10.49 1.70
N ALA A 69 7.93 -9.96 0.57
CA ALA A 69 7.63 -10.76 -0.61
C ALA A 69 8.85 -11.54 -1.10
N THR A 70 10.00 -10.87 -1.20
CA THR A 70 11.26 -11.50 -1.62
C THR A 70 11.73 -12.55 -0.62
N SER A 71 11.64 -12.25 0.67
CA SER A 71 12.05 -13.17 1.74
C SER A 71 11.19 -14.42 1.76
N LYS A 72 9.87 -14.29 1.57
CA LYS A 72 8.94 -15.43 1.49
C LYS A 72 9.32 -16.34 0.33
N GLU A 73 9.50 -15.80 -0.87
CA GLU A 73 9.88 -16.61 -2.03
C GLU A 73 11.27 -17.26 -1.88
N LEU A 74 12.22 -16.57 -1.23
CA LEU A 74 13.53 -17.15 -0.94
C LEU A 74 13.45 -18.30 0.09
N LEU A 75 12.56 -18.19 1.08
CA LEU A 75 12.32 -19.27 2.04
C LEU A 75 11.63 -20.46 1.36
N ASP A 76 10.62 -20.20 0.54
CA ASP A 76 9.92 -21.23 -0.21
C ASP A 76 10.86 -22.02 -1.13
N MET A 77 11.87 -21.39 -1.73
CA MET A 77 12.91 -22.07 -2.51
C MET A 77 13.71 -23.13 -1.74
N THR A 78 13.73 -23.05 -0.40
CA THR A 78 14.41 -24.04 0.44
C THR A 78 13.57 -25.31 0.65
N GLU A 79 12.29 -25.28 0.28
CA GLU A 79 11.39 -26.43 0.33
C GLU A 79 11.57 -27.33 -0.90
N GLU A 80 11.48 -28.65 -0.68
CA GLU A 80 11.73 -29.64 -1.72
C GLU A 80 10.72 -29.53 -2.88
N GLY A 81 11.22 -29.35 -4.10
CA GLY A 81 10.40 -29.22 -5.30
C GLY A 81 9.86 -27.82 -5.58
N ASN A 82 10.10 -26.85 -4.68
CA ASN A 82 9.63 -25.48 -4.84
C ASN A 82 10.71 -24.59 -5.47
N LYS A 83 10.28 -23.56 -6.21
CA LYS A 83 11.18 -22.63 -6.93
C LYS A 83 10.71 -21.21 -6.72
N PHE A 84 11.64 -20.27 -6.85
CA PHE A 84 11.35 -18.85 -6.78
C PHE A 84 10.26 -18.48 -7.79
N CYS A 85 9.12 -17.98 -7.32
CA CYS A 85 8.03 -17.59 -8.20
C CYS A 85 7.96 -16.07 -8.29
N GLN A 86 8.46 -15.53 -9.41
CA GLN A 86 8.39 -14.09 -9.68
C GLN A 86 6.95 -13.56 -9.71
N ILE A 87 5.99 -14.40 -10.12
CA ILE A 87 4.57 -14.03 -10.16
C ILE A 87 4.03 -13.81 -8.74
N ASP A 88 4.43 -14.66 -7.79
CA ASP A 88 3.94 -14.62 -6.43
C ASP A 88 4.64 -13.53 -5.59
N LEU A 89 5.93 -13.29 -5.87
CA LEU A 89 6.61 -12.05 -5.47
C LEU A 89 5.85 -10.82 -5.94
N TRP A 90 5.56 -10.73 -7.23
CA TRP A 90 4.95 -9.55 -7.82
C TRP A 90 3.53 -9.32 -7.29
N LYS A 91 2.76 -10.38 -7.06
CA LYS A 91 1.44 -10.29 -6.41
C LYS A 91 1.55 -9.72 -5.01
N THR A 92 2.47 -10.24 -4.20
CA THR A 92 2.63 -9.79 -2.82
C THR A 92 3.09 -8.33 -2.79
N ALA A 93 4.14 -8.00 -3.54
CA ALA A 93 4.70 -6.64 -3.60
C ALA A 93 3.71 -5.61 -4.17
N SER A 94 3.05 -5.91 -5.29
CA SER A 94 2.10 -4.98 -5.92
C SER A 94 0.87 -4.71 -5.05
N ARG A 95 0.35 -5.73 -4.35
CA ARG A 95 -0.82 -5.55 -3.47
C ARG A 95 -0.47 -4.75 -2.22
N GLY A 96 0.72 -4.93 -1.65
CA GLY A 96 1.17 -4.06 -0.57
C GLY A 96 1.40 -2.63 -1.02
N ALA A 97 2.00 -2.40 -2.19
CA ALA A 97 2.12 -1.06 -2.76
C ALA A 97 0.75 -0.39 -2.98
N ILE A 98 -0.25 -1.13 -3.46
CA ILE A 98 -1.63 -0.63 -3.61
C ILE A 98 -2.21 -0.22 -2.25
N SER A 99 -2.15 -1.09 -1.23
CA SER A 99 -2.71 -0.76 0.09
C SER A 99 -2.02 0.44 0.75
N ALA A 100 -0.69 0.50 0.72
CA ALA A 100 0.06 1.65 1.22
C ALA A 100 -0.28 2.93 0.44
N GLY A 101 -0.45 2.84 -0.88
CA GLY A 101 -0.85 3.95 -1.74
C GLY A 101 -2.25 4.49 -1.42
N VAL A 102 -3.22 3.60 -1.13
CA VAL A 102 -4.57 3.99 -0.70
C VAL A 102 -4.50 4.77 0.61
N LEU A 103 -3.76 4.27 1.60
CA LEU A 103 -3.61 4.94 2.90
C LEU A 103 -2.87 6.29 2.76
N TYR A 104 -1.84 6.36 1.91
CA TYR A 104 -1.18 7.61 1.57
C TYR A 104 -2.15 8.63 0.96
N GLY A 105 -3.01 8.21 0.04
CA GLY A 105 -4.06 9.05 -0.52
C GLY A 105 -5.00 9.59 0.54
N ILE A 106 -5.39 8.75 1.51
CA ILE A 106 -6.23 9.14 2.65
C ILE A 106 -5.50 10.19 3.52
N ASP A 107 -4.24 9.94 3.86
CA ASP A 107 -3.39 10.85 4.66
C ASP A 107 -3.26 12.23 4.01
N LYS A 108 -2.97 12.27 2.71
CA LYS A 108 -2.84 13.50 1.95
C LYS A 108 -4.16 14.25 1.79
N VAL A 109 -5.23 13.56 1.41
CA VAL A 109 -6.49 14.22 1.04
C VAL A 109 -7.28 14.65 2.27
N PHE A 110 -7.38 13.80 3.30
CA PHE A 110 -8.24 14.06 4.44
C PHE A 110 -7.48 14.70 5.59
N PHE A 111 -6.34 14.15 5.99
CA PHE A 111 -5.67 14.59 7.22
C PHE A 111 -4.84 15.86 7.02
N GLN A 112 -4.08 15.99 5.92
CA GLN A 112 -3.35 17.25 5.66
C GLN A 112 -4.30 18.42 5.39
N LYS A 113 -5.39 18.20 4.62
CA LYS A 113 -6.40 19.23 4.34
C LYS A 113 -7.07 19.71 5.64
N LYS A 114 -7.45 18.78 6.53
CA LYS A 114 -8.05 19.11 7.84
C LYS A 114 -7.07 19.86 8.75
N ARG A 115 -5.79 19.47 8.78
CA ARG A 115 -4.74 20.17 9.55
C ARG A 115 -4.50 21.59 9.04
N LYS A 116 -4.44 21.79 7.71
CA LYS A 116 -4.31 23.12 7.10
C LYS A 116 -5.50 24.02 7.44
N ASN A 117 -6.73 23.53 7.29
CA ASN A 117 -7.93 24.28 7.62
C ASN A 117 -8.02 24.63 9.11
N ARG A 118 -7.56 23.74 10.00
CA ARG A 118 -7.52 24.01 11.45
C ARG A 118 -6.48 25.09 11.80
N LYS A 119 -5.28 25.05 11.22
CA LYS A 119 -4.26 26.10 11.41
C LYS A 119 -4.77 27.47 10.96
N ILE A 120 -5.42 27.54 9.79
CA ILE A 120 -6.03 28.79 9.30
C ILE A 120 -7.09 29.30 10.28
N ARG A 121 -8.00 28.43 10.75
CA ARG A 121 -9.04 28.82 11.70
C ARG A 121 -8.48 29.32 13.05
N LEU A 122 -7.42 28.69 13.56
CA LEU A 122 -6.77 29.10 14.81
C LEU A 122 -6.06 30.46 14.64
N SER A 123 -5.37 30.66 13.51
CA SER A 123 -4.75 31.94 13.16
C SER A 123 -5.79 33.06 13.00
N VAL A 124 -6.93 32.81 12.36
CA VAL A 124 -8.04 33.78 12.22
C VAL A 124 -8.69 34.10 13.58
N ASN A 125 -8.75 33.13 14.49
CA ASN A 125 -9.32 33.32 15.82
C ASN A 125 -8.30 33.87 16.86
N GLY A 126 -7.12 34.31 16.44
CA GLY A 126 -6.12 34.93 17.33
C GLY A 126 -5.38 33.97 18.26
N TYR A 127 -5.54 32.65 18.10
CA TYR A 127 -4.78 31.66 18.87
C TYR A 127 -3.44 31.40 18.15
N GLN A 128 -2.37 32.00 18.66
CA GLN A 128 -1.00 31.67 18.25
C GLN A 128 -0.49 30.47 19.06
N PHE A 129 0.09 29.47 18.38
CA PHE A 129 0.85 28.36 18.96
C PHE A 129 2.31 28.51 18.55
#